data_AF-A0A2T6ZQT2-F1
#
_entry.id   AF-A0A2T6ZQT2-F1
#
_cell.length_a   1.000
_cell.length_b   1.000
_cell.length_c   1.000
_cell.angle_alpha   90.00
_cell.angle_beta   90.00
_cell.angle_gamma   90.00
#
_symmetry.space_group_name_H-M   'P 1'
#
loop_
_entity.id
_entity.type
_entity.pdbx_description
1 polymer ?
#
loop_
_entity_poly.entity_id
_entity_poly.type
_entity_poly.pdbx_seq_one_letter_code
_entity_poly.pdbx_strand_id
1 'polypeptide(L)'
;LAFPLLLSAARWIDPSLDADVYADEPWIYGPALASMSTISTSSSSSSDSKKKQSEGGGEEKEEKEEEEAGGLVEDNGLGLTAKARRKHFLTEAKRKEWVFEAGKEYKMEFSGPWLDFGEFRVVLPGFRVDILKYWDGQPLRFVLRNKESGEDYLVVEFELVDGEEGEGSDGRSTSSGEDN
;
A
#
# COMPACT_ATOMS: atom_id res chain seq x y z
N LEU A 1 21.18 -0.46 15.27
CA LEU A 1 21.01 -1.91 15.50
C LEU A 1 19.61 -2.42 15.15
N ALA A 2 18.53 -1.67 15.41
CA ALA A 2 17.16 -2.11 15.09
C ALA A 2 16.82 -2.15 13.57
N PHE A 3 17.37 -1.23 12.78
CA PHE A 3 16.97 -1.09 11.38
C PHE A 3 17.42 -2.23 10.43
N PRO A 4 18.68 -2.71 10.46
CA PRO A 4 19.07 -3.86 9.63
C PRO A 4 18.23 -5.11 9.90
N LEU A 5 17.78 -5.28 11.14
CA LEU A 5 16.85 -6.34 11.53
C LEU A 5 15.44 -6.09 10.95
N LEU A 6 14.95 -4.85 11.00
CA LEU A 6 13.67 -4.45 10.40
C LEU A 6 13.66 -4.71 8.89
N LEU A 7 14.70 -4.29 8.17
CA LEU A 7 14.81 -4.52 6.73
C LEU A 7 14.96 -6.00 6.40
N SER A 8 15.74 -6.75 7.19
CA SER A 8 15.87 -8.21 7.03
C SER A 8 14.51 -8.90 7.22
N ALA A 9 13.72 -8.48 8.20
CA ALA A 9 12.37 -8.99 8.41
C ALA A 9 11.42 -8.59 7.28
N ALA A 10 11.46 -7.33 6.84
CA ALA A 10 10.68 -6.84 5.71
C ALA A 10 10.95 -7.66 4.44
N ARG A 11 12.23 -7.94 4.15
CA ARG A 11 12.64 -8.79 3.02
C ARG A 11 12.31 -10.26 3.19
N TRP A 12 12.15 -10.75 4.42
CA TRP A 12 11.67 -12.11 4.65
C TRP A 12 10.17 -12.25 4.29
N ILE A 13 9.41 -11.19 4.47
CA ILE A 13 7.97 -11.12 4.15
C ILE A 13 7.76 -10.83 2.66
N ASP A 14 8.44 -9.80 2.15
CA ASP A 14 8.46 -9.42 0.76
C ASP A 14 9.91 -9.42 0.25
N PRO A 15 10.36 -10.54 -0.36
CA PRO A 15 11.73 -10.68 -0.85
C PRO A 15 12.06 -9.75 -2.02
N SER A 16 11.06 -9.06 -2.57
CA SER A 16 11.22 -8.13 -3.67
C SER A 16 11.51 -6.69 -3.22
N LEU A 17 11.42 -6.41 -1.92
CA LEU A 17 11.80 -5.11 -1.36
C LEU A 17 13.29 -4.86 -1.49
N ASP A 18 13.62 -3.63 -1.85
CA ASP A 18 14.96 -3.06 -1.92
C ASP A 18 15.00 -1.82 -1.04
N ALA A 19 16.15 -1.49 -0.46
CA ALA A 19 16.25 -0.33 0.41
C ALA A 19 17.69 0.14 0.55
N ASP A 20 17.86 1.45 0.66
CA ASP A 20 19.08 2.05 1.18
C ASP A 20 18.71 3.10 2.22
N VAL A 21 19.05 2.81 3.47
CA VAL A 21 18.73 3.69 4.61
C VAL A 21 19.91 4.45 5.16
N TYR A 22 21.08 4.21 4.56
CA TYR A 22 22.29 4.96 4.86
C TYR A 22 22.57 5.99 3.76
N ALA A 23 21.76 6.03 2.70
CA ALA A 23 21.72 7.10 1.73
C ALA A 23 21.38 8.45 2.39
N ASP A 24 21.81 9.54 1.75
CA ASP A 24 21.48 10.90 2.18
C ASP A 24 19.94 11.12 2.24
N GLU A 25 19.21 10.47 1.33
CA GLU A 25 17.75 10.35 1.34
C GLU A 25 17.37 8.86 1.47
N PRO A 26 17.08 8.36 2.70
CA PRO A 26 16.71 6.97 2.93
C PRO A 26 15.46 6.54 2.16
N TRP A 27 15.46 5.32 1.61
CA TRP A 27 14.32 4.79 0.85
C TRP A 27 14.12 3.29 1.03
N ILE A 28 12.87 2.86 0.83
CA ILE A 28 12.46 1.45 0.70
C ILE A 28 11.53 1.37 -0.50
N TYR A 29 11.88 0.56 -1.50
CA TYR A 29 11.11 0.37 -2.72
C TYR A 29 10.70 -1.09 -2.91
N GLY A 30 9.46 -1.28 -3.36
CA GLY A 30 8.97 -2.56 -3.86
C GLY A 30 8.51 -2.43 -5.31
N PRO A 31 8.40 -3.56 -6.04
CA PRO A 31 7.83 -3.54 -7.38
C PRO A 31 6.36 -3.13 -7.36
N ALA A 32 5.96 -2.15 -8.16
CA ALA A 32 4.59 -1.62 -8.16
C ALA A 32 3.50 -2.70 -8.24
N LEU A 33 3.64 -3.70 -9.12
CA LEU A 33 2.66 -4.79 -9.28
C LEU A 33 2.52 -5.69 -8.02
N ALA A 34 3.55 -5.72 -7.18
CA ALA A 34 3.58 -6.47 -5.92
C ALA A 34 3.17 -5.62 -4.70
N SER A 35 3.39 -4.30 -4.76
CA SER A 35 3.25 -3.39 -3.61
C SER A 35 1.92 -2.63 -3.55
N MET A 36 1.30 -2.32 -4.70
CA MET A 36 0.00 -1.65 -4.71
C MET A 36 -1.06 -2.54 -4.05
N SER A 37 -2.07 -1.96 -3.40
CA SER A 37 -3.22 -2.70 -2.86
C SER A 37 -4.06 -3.20 -4.03
N THR A 38 -4.57 -2.27 -4.84
CA THR A 38 -5.46 -2.55 -5.97
C THR A 38 -4.86 -2.07 -7.29
N ILE A 39 -5.07 -2.82 -8.37
CA ILE A 39 -4.70 -2.44 -9.74
C ILE A 39 -5.88 -2.73 -10.67
N SER A 40 -6.23 -1.75 -11.48
CA SER A 40 -7.24 -1.88 -12.53
C SER A 40 -6.67 -1.42 -13.87
N THR A 41 -6.85 -2.28 -14.88
CA THR A 41 -6.36 -2.09 -16.24
C THR A 41 -7.49 -1.87 -17.25
N SER A 42 -8.74 -1.88 -16.78
CA SER A 42 -9.88 -1.55 -17.62
C SER A 42 -9.97 -0.05 -17.87
N SER A 43 -10.07 0.32 -19.15
CA SER A 43 -10.61 1.60 -19.55
C SER A 43 -12.07 1.61 -19.09
N SER A 44 -12.38 2.28 -17.99
CA SER A 44 -13.74 2.34 -17.47
C SER A 44 -14.62 3.15 -18.41
N SER A 45 -15.17 2.52 -19.45
CA SER A 45 -16.51 2.83 -19.91
C SER A 45 -17.47 1.94 -19.13
N SER A 46 -18.36 2.57 -18.38
CA SER A 46 -19.48 1.98 -17.62
C SER A 46 -19.13 1.17 -16.37
N SER A 47 -19.50 1.77 -15.23
CA SER A 47 -20.04 1.10 -14.07
C SER A 47 -21.05 0.03 -14.49
N ASP A 48 -20.62 -1.23 -14.54
CA ASP A 48 -21.54 -2.35 -14.57
C ASP A 48 -20.95 -3.46 -13.71
N SER A 49 -21.37 -3.44 -12.46
CA SER A 49 -20.99 -4.36 -11.39
C SER A 49 -21.52 -5.77 -11.71
N LYS A 50 -20.93 -6.47 -12.68
CA LYS A 50 -21.20 -7.89 -12.87
C LYS A 50 -20.36 -8.70 -11.88
N LYS A 51 -20.96 -9.02 -10.73
CA LYS A 51 -20.59 -10.19 -9.93
C LYS A 51 -20.54 -11.41 -10.85
N LYS A 52 -19.33 -11.87 -11.21
CA LYS A 52 -19.14 -13.22 -11.72
C LYS A 52 -19.25 -14.16 -10.52
N GLN A 53 -20.41 -14.80 -10.36
CA GLN A 53 -20.49 -16.07 -9.64
C GLN A 53 -19.62 -17.08 -10.37
N SER A 54 -18.54 -17.56 -9.75
CA SER A 54 -17.92 -18.82 -10.14
C SER A 54 -18.70 -19.95 -9.47
N GLU A 55 -19.54 -20.65 -10.22
CA GLU A 55 -19.92 -22.01 -9.86
C GLU A 55 -18.72 -22.92 -10.14
N GLY A 56 -18.10 -23.43 -9.07
CA GLY A 56 -16.98 -24.36 -9.16
C GLY A 56 -16.68 -24.91 -7.77
N GLY A 57 -17.35 -26.01 -7.41
CA GLY A 57 -17.17 -26.69 -6.13
C GLY A 57 -15.73 -27.16 -5.93
N GLY A 58 -15.14 -26.73 -4.81
CA GLY A 58 -13.83 -27.15 -4.33
C GLY A 58 -13.48 -26.39 -3.06
N GLU A 59 -13.56 -27.07 -1.92
CA GLU A 59 -13.15 -26.69 -0.56
C GLU A 59 -12.81 -25.19 -0.34
N GLU A 60 -13.81 -24.46 0.14
CA GLU A 60 -13.70 -23.06 0.57
C GLU A 60 -12.83 -22.97 1.83
N LYS A 61 -11.55 -22.62 1.67
CA LYS A 61 -10.89 -21.85 2.70
C LYS A 61 -11.50 -20.46 2.66
N GLU A 62 -12.28 -20.11 3.68
CA GLU A 62 -12.67 -18.73 3.97
C GLU A 62 -11.39 -17.91 4.25
N GLU A 63 -10.73 -17.47 3.19
CA GLU A 63 -9.81 -16.34 3.29
C GLU A 63 -10.72 -15.12 3.40
N LYS A 64 -10.83 -14.54 4.60
CA LYS A 64 -11.36 -13.17 4.76
C LYS A 64 -10.66 -12.29 3.74
N GLU A 65 -11.39 -11.86 2.71
CA GLU A 65 -10.97 -10.76 1.88
C GLU A 65 -10.85 -9.55 2.82
N GLU A 66 -9.62 -9.11 3.07
CA GLU A 66 -9.39 -7.82 3.69
C GLU A 66 -10.09 -6.79 2.79
N GLU A 67 -11.01 -5.99 3.35
CA GLU A 67 -11.59 -4.86 2.63
C GLU A 67 -10.43 -3.96 2.18
N GLU A 68 -10.06 -4.04 0.91
CA GLU A 68 -9.07 -3.17 0.31
C GLU A 68 -9.62 -1.73 0.43
N ALA A 69 -8.86 -0.87 1.10
CA ALA A 69 -9.28 0.48 1.44
C ALA A 69 -9.29 1.34 0.18
N GLY A 70 -10.44 1.44 -0.50
CA GLY A 70 -10.52 2.12 -1.78
C GLY A 70 -11.73 1.76 -2.62
N GLY A 71 -12.23 2.69 -3.42
CA GLY A 71 -13.33 2.42 -4.37
C GLY A 71 -12.89 1.69 -5.64
N LEU A 72 -11.60 1.34 -5.78
CA LEU A 72 -11.07 0.70 -6.98
C LEU A 72 -11.36 -0.81 -6.93
N VAL A 73 -11.81 -1.36 -8.06
CA VAL A 73 -12.03 -2.81 -8.20
C VAL A 73 -10.83 -3.43 -8.90
N GLU A 74 -10.34 -4.53 -8.34
CA GLU A 74 -9.23 -5.29 -8.90
C GLU A 74 -9.56 -5.83 -10.30
N ASP A 75 -8.76 -5.40 -11.28
CA ASP A 75 -8.80 -5.87 -12.67
C ASP A 75 -7.41 -5.78 -13.29
N ASN A 76 -6.52 -6.65 -12.81
CA ASN A 76 -5.10 -6.67 -13.19
C ASN A 76 -4.82 -7.28 -14.58
N GLY A 77 -5.85 -7.62 -15.37
CA GLY A 77 -5.68 -8.27 -16.68
C GLY A 77 -5.20 -9.72 -16.63
N LEU A 78 -4.91 -10.28 -15.44
CA LEU A 78 -4.52 -11.68 -15.24
C LEU A 78 -5.66 -12.53 -14.66
N GLY A 79 -6.76 -11.92 -14.26
CA GLY A 79 -7.87 -12.60 -13.57
C GLY A 79 -7.50 -13.10 -12.18
N LEU A 80 -6.50 -12.49 -11.54
CA LEU A 80 -6.06 -12.82 -10.18
C LEU A 80 -6.77 -11.92 -9.16
N THR A 81 -6.96 -12.42 -7.94
CA THR A 81 -7.28 -11.55 -6.79
C THR A 81 -6.09 -10.64 -6.46
N ALA A 82 -6.31 -9.53 -5.75
CA ALA A 82 -5.25 -8.60 -5.37
C ALA A 82 -4.11 -9.32 -4.61
N LYS A 83 -4.45 -10.16 -3.62
CA LYS A 83 -3.51 -11.01 -2.89
C LYS A 83 -2.72 -11.96 -3.80
N ALA A 84 -3.39 -12.63 -4.75
CA ALA A 84 -2.74 -13.54 -5.69
C ALA A 84 -1.82 -12.79 -6.67
N ARG A 85 -2.24 -11.60 -7.14
CA ARG A 85 -1.41 -10.70 -7.96
C ARG A 85 -0.14 -10.29 -7.22
N ARG A 86 -0.28 -9.78 -5.99
CA ARG A 86 0.87 -9.37 -5.18
C ARG A 86 1.88 -10.51 -5.05
N LYS A 87 1.40 -11.71 -4.68
CA LYS A 87 2.23 -12.92 -4.60
C LYS A 87 2.88 -13.31 -5.94
N HIS A 88 2.13 -13.22 -7.04
CA HIS A 88 2.63 -13.55 -8.39
C HIS A 88 3.85 -12.68 -8.76
N PHE A 89 3.78 -11.38 -8.48
CA PHE A 89 4.81 -10.42 -8.83
C PHE A 89 5.93 -10.25 -7.79
N LEU A 90 5.96 -11.03 -6.70
CA LEU A 90 7.12 -11.10 -5.81
C LEU A 90 8.37 -11.63 -6.52
N THR A 91 8.20 -12.41 -7.59
CA THR A 91 9.33 -12.98 -8.35
C THR A 91 9.71 -12.13 -9.56
N GLU A 92 11.02 -11.97 -9.79
CA GLU A 92 11.53 -11.17 -10.91
C GLU A 92 11.13 -11.75 -12.27
N ALA A 93 11.08 -13.08 -12.38
CA ALA A 93 10.67 -13.76 -13.62
C ALA A 93 9.26 -13.32 -14.05
N LYS A 94 8.29 -13.30 -13.12
CA LYS A 94 6.93 -12.84 -13.42
C LYS A 94 6.85 -11.35 -13.73
N ARG A 95 7.69 -10.52 -13.12
CA ARG A 95 7.78 -9.10 -13.47
C ARG A 95 8.29 -8.88 -14.89
N LYS A 96 9.25 -9.69 -15.36
CA LYS A 96 9.79 -9.62 -16.73
C LYS A 96 8.81 -10.12 -17.78
N GLU A 97 7.83 -10.95 -17.41
CA GLU A 97 6.74 -11.39 -18.30
C GLU A 97 5.70 -10.27 -18.54
N TRP A 98 5.61 -9.28 -17.64
CA TRP A 98 4.67 -8.17 -17.74
C TRP A 98 5.23 -7.01 -18.54
N VAL A 99 4.42 -6.45 -19.44
CA VAL A 99 4.75 -5.26 -20.22
C VAL A 99 3.60 -4.26 -20.07
N PHE A 100 3.92 -3.05 -19.64
CA PHE A 100 2.97 -1.94 -19.68
C PHE A 100 2.80 -1.48 -21.14
N GLU A 101 1.55 -1.40 -21.59
CA GLU A 101 1.20 -1.07 -22.97
C GLU A 101 1.08 0.45 -23.13
N ALA A 102 1.75 1.00 -24.15
CA ALA A 102 1.63 2.42 -24.45
C ALA A 102 0.18 2.80 -24.81
N GLY A 103 -0.32 3.88 -24.22
CA GLY A 103 -1.70 4.36 -24.43
C GLY A 103 -2.76 3.64 -23.60
N LYS A 104 -2.39 2.66 -22.77
CA LYS A 104 -3.30 2.01 -21.82
C LYS A 104 -3.29 2.74 -20.47
N GLU A 105 -4.47 2.97 -19.91
CA GLU A 105 -4.62 3.55 -18.57
C GLU A 105 -4.45 2.45 -17.51
N TYR A 106 -3.65 2.76 -16.49
CA TYR A 106 -3.46 1.89 -15.32
C TYR A 106 -3.85 2.66 -14.08
N LYS A 107 -4.89 2.20 -13.39
CA LYS A 107 -5.30 2.76 -12.11
C LYS A 107 -4.71 1.89 -11.00
N MET A 108 -4.13 2.54 -10.01
CA MET A 108 -3.47 1.85 -8.90
C MET A 108 -3.82 2.53 -7.61
N GLU A 109 -3.87 1.74 -6.56
CA GLU A 109 -4.09 2.19 -5.21
C GLU A 109 -2.87 1.89 -4.34
N PHE A 110 -2.40 2.90 -3.62
CA PHE A 110 -1.23 2.80 -2.74
C PHE A 110 -1.60 2.85 -1.26
N SER A 111 -2.89 2.95 -0.92
CA SER A 111 -3.37 2.78 0.45
C SER A 111 -3.17 1.31 0.83
N GLY A 112 -2.31 1.04 1.79
CA GLY A 112 -2.08 -0.30 2.29
C GLY A 112 -1.88 -0.29 3.80
N PRO A 113 -1.98 -1.45 4.47
CA PRO A 113 -1.87 -1.56 5.91
C PRO A 113 -0.45 -1.28 6.44
N TRP A 114 0.48 -0.90 5.55
CA TRP A 114 1.87 -0.65 5.87
C TRP A 114 2.16 0.78 6.34
N LEU A 115 1.18 1.68 6.24
CA LEU A 115 1.29 3.05 6.73
C LEU A 115 0.04 3.43 7.51
N ASP A 116 0.23 3.71 8.79
CA ASP A 116 -0.78 4.24 9.69
C ASP A 116 -0.53 5.74 9.85
N PHE A 117 -1.31 6.56 9.15
CA PHE A 117 -1.24 8.02 9.26
C PHE A 117 -1.85 8.56 10.56
N GLY A 118 -2.72 7.80 11.24
CA GLY A 118 -3.34 8.23 12.49
C GLY A 118 -2.34 8.24 13.64
N GLU A 119 -1.46 7.24 13.67
CA GLU A 119 -0.39 7.13 14.66
C GLU A 119 1.01 7.41 14.10
N PHE A 120 1.12 7.82 12.83
CA PHE A 120 2.38 8.02 12.09
C PHE A 120 3.34 6.82 12.23
N ARG A 121 2.85 5.62 11.88
CA ARG A 121 3.63 4.38 11.98
C ARG A 121 3.81 3.72 10.62
N VAL A 122 5.02 3.25 10.34
CA VAL A 122 5.23 2.20 9.36
C VAL A 122 4.90 0.86 10.04
N VAL A 123 4.03 0.09 9.40
CA VAL A 123 3.58 -1.21 9.87
C VAL A 123 4.11 -2.27 8.91
N LEU A 124 4.97 -3.14 9.43
CA LEU A 124 5.43 -4.32 8.71
C LEU A 124 4.99 -5.55 9.50
N PRO A 125 4.76 -6.71 8.90
CA PRO A 125 4.41 -7.89 9.70
C PRO A 125 5.46 -8.17 10.78
N GLY A 126 5.03 -8.14 12.04
CA GLY A 126 5.90 -8.29 13.22
C GLY A 126 6.58 -7.01 13.74
N PHE A 127 6.44 -5.87 13.06
CA PHE A 127 7.07 -4.61 13.46
C PHE A 127 6.13 -3.41 13.29
N ARG A 128 6.14 -2.53 14.28
CA ARG A 128 5.49 -1.21 14.21
C ARG A 128 6.53 -0.17 14.58
N VAL A 129 6.86 0.71 13.63
CA VAL A 129 7.87 1.74 13.81
C VAL A 129 7.17 3.08 13.80
N ASP A 130 7.27 3.78 14.93
CA ASP A 130 6.87 5.18 15.06
C ASP A 130 7.82 6.06 14.25
N ILE A 131 7.30 6.64 13.18
CA ILE A 131 8.06 7.46 12.23
C ILE A 131 8.53 8.73 12.93
N LEU A 132 7.72 9.31 13.81
CA LEU A 132 8.01 10.58 14.48
C LEU A 132 9.28 10.53 15.34
N LYS A 133 9.62 9.36 15.88
CA LYS A 133 10.86 9.17 16.66
C LYS A 133 12.13 9.32 15.84
N TYR A 134 12.04 9.13 14.53
CA TYR A 134 13.16 9.20 13.60
C TYR A 134 12.99 10.32 12.58
N TRP A 135 11.93 11.11 12.71
CA TRP A 135 11.61 12.21 11.83
C TRP A 135 12.48 13.43 12.16
N ASP A 136 13.19 13.93 11.16
CA ASP A 136 14.06 15.11 11.24
C ASP A 136 13.47 16.33 10.51
N GLY A 137 12.19 16.26 10.13
CA GLY A 137 11.49 17.32 9.38
C GLY A 137 11.39 17.08 7.88
N GLN A 138 12.05 16.06 7.33
CA GLN A 138 11.97 15.72 5.90
C GLN A 138 10.60 15.13 5.55
N PRO A 139 9.93 15.54 4.46
CA PRO A 139 8.60 15.03 4.14
C PRO A 139 8.59 13.54 3.75
N LEU A 140 7.44 12.88 3.96
CA LEU A 140 7.26 11.48 3.62
C LEU A 140 6.80 11.40 2.17
N ARG A 141 7.62 10.76 1.33
CA ARG A 141 7.33 10.61 -0.10
C ARG A 141 6.94 9.19 -0.46
N PHE A 142 5.81 9.05 -1.14
CA PHE A 142 5.48 7.86 -1.92
C PHE A 142 5.85 8.13 -3.39
N VAL A 143 6.78 7.34 -3.91
CA VAL A 143 7.33 7.53 -5.25
C VAL A 143 7.07 6.29 -6.10
N LEU A 144 6.44 6.48 -7.26
CA LEU A 144 6.44 5.52 -8.36
C LEU A 144 7.50 5.97 -9.38
N ARG A 145 8.54 5.16 -9.53
CA ARG A 145 9.72 5.49 -10.35
C ARG A 145 10.13 4.31 -11.22
N ASN A 146 10.69 4.62 -12.38
CA ASN A 146 11.46 3.65 -13.15
C ASN A 146 12.81 3.36 -12.47
N LYS A 147 13.03 2.12 -12.05
CA LYS A 147 14.25 1.72 -11.33
C LYS A 147 15.53 1.90 -12.16
N GLU A 148 15.47 1.74 -13.48
CA GLU A 148 16.65 1.79 -14.35
C GLU A 148 16.99 3.22 -14.77
N SER A 149 15.99 3.99 -15.23
CA SER A 149 16.22 5.36 -15.70
C SER A 149 16.18 6.41 -14.60
N GLY A 150 15.59 6.09 -13.45
CA GLY A 150 15.38 7.05 -12.35
C GLY A 150 14.24 8.03 -12.58
N GLU A 151 13.47 7.87 -13.66
CA GLU A 151 12.34 8.74 -14.00
C GLU A 151 11.16 8.54 -13.04
N ASP A 152 10.65 9.63 -12.48
CA ASP A 152 9.46 9.64 -11.62
C ASP A 152 8.18 9.70 -12.45
N TYR A 153 7.25 8.80 -12.15
CA TYR A 153 5.91 8.76 -12.74
C TYR A 153 4.85 9.36 -11.80
N LEU A 154 5.03 9.19 -10.49
CA LEU A 154 4.16 9.77 -9.46
C LEU A 154 4.98 10.05 -8.21
N VAL A 155 4.77 11.23 -7.62
CA VAL A 155 5.26 11.57 -6.29
C VAL A 155 4.08 12.10 -5.48
N VAL A 156 3.77 11.44 -4.37
CA VAL A 156 2.85 11.93 -3.35
C VAL A 156 3.67 12.26 -2.12
N GLU A 157 3.61 13.51 -1.68
CA GLU A 157 4.39 14.00 -0.55
C GLU A 157 3.45 14.37 0.60
N PHE A 158 3.77 13.88 1.79
CA PHE A 158 3.10 14.23 3.04
C PHE A 158 4.06 15.03 3.91
N GLU A 159 3.69 16.27 4.20
CA GLU A 159 4.39 17.13 5.14
C GLU A 159 3.64 17.11 6.47
N LEU A 160 4.38 16.89 7.57
CA LEU A 160 3.83 17.10 8.90
C LEU A 160 3.83 18.59 9.19
N VAL A 161 2.62 19.14 9.37
CA VAL A 161 2.42 20.50 9.83
C VAL A 161 2.07 20.49 11.31
N ASP A 162 2.62 21.44 12.07
CA ASP A 162 2.18 21.65 13.44
C ASP A 162 0.70 22.02 13.42
N GLY A 163 -0.10 21.32 14.23
CA GLY A 163 -1.48 21.74 14.45
C GLY A 163 -1.46 23.08 15.16
N GLU A 164 -2.09 24.12 14.58
CA GLU A 164 -2.45 25.28 15.38
C GLU A 164 -3.32 24.76 16.53
N GLU A 165 -2.90 24.99 17.78
CA GLU A 165 -3.74 24.77 18.95
C GLU A 165 -4.93 25.74 18.87
N GLY A 166 -5.93 25.37 18.08
CA GLY A 166 -7.23 26.01 18.10
C GLY A 166 -7.91 25.62 19.40
N GLU A 167 -8.03 26.56 20.33
CA GLU A 167 -9.00 26.48 21.42
C GLU A 167 -10.38 26.17 20.82
N GLY A 168 -10.88 24.91 20.89
CA GLY A 168 -12.13 24.61 20.20
C GLY A 168 -12.64 23.17 20.22
N SER A 169 -13.33 22.82 21.31
CA SER A 169 -14.32 21.75 21.47
C SER A 169 -13.88 20.30 21.29
N ASP A 170 -13.65 19.68 22.44
CA ASP A 170 -13.66 18.24 22.68
C ASP A 170 -15.02 17.65 22.24
N GLY A 171 -15.07 17.02 21.07
CA GLY A 171 -16.26 16.39 20.50
C GLY A 171 -16.60 15.02 21.10
N ARG A 172 -16.13 14.72 22.32
CA ARG A 172 -16.42 13.44 22.99
C ARG A 172 -17.66 13.57 23.86
N SER A 173 -18.83 13.39 23.25
CA SER A 173 -20.08 13.13 23.97
C SER A 173 -19.97 11.82 24.76
N THR A 174 -19.61 11.88 26.04
CA THR A 174 -19.85 10.78 26.97
C THR A 174 -21.30 10.83 27.42
N SER A 175 -22.15 10.02 26.78
CA SER A 175 -23.44 9.64 27.36
C SER A 175 -23.16 8.65 28.49
N SER A 176 -23.05 9.16 29.72
CA SER A 176 -23.27 8.35 30.93
C SER A 176 -24.71 8.60 31.37
N GLY A 177 -25.59 7.65 31.06
CA GLY A 177 -26.90 7.55 31.69
C GLY A 177 -26.73 7.01 33.11
N GLU A 178 -27.02 7.84 34.09
CA GLU A 178 -27.39 7.42 35.44
C GLU A 178 -28.92 7.44 35.49
N ASP A 179 -29.54 6.26 35.50
CA ASP A 179 -30.92 6.11 35.98
C ASP A 179 -30.89 5.63 37.43
N ASN A 180 -31.73 6.29 38.21
CA ASN A 180 -31.90 6.32 39.65
C ASN A 180 -32.67 5.11 40.20
#